data_AF-A0A412QW89-F1
#
_entry.id   AF-A0A412QW89-F1
#
_cell.length_a   1.000
_cell.length_b   1.000
_cell.length_c   1.000
_cell.angle_alpha   90.00
_cell.angle_beta   90.00
_cell.angle_gamma   90.00
#
_symmetry.space_group_name_H-M   'P 1'
#
loop_
_entity.id
_entity.type
_entity.pdbx_description
1 polymer ?
#
loop_
_entity_poly.entity_id
_entity_poly.type
_entity_poly.pdbx_seq_one_letter_code
_entity_poly.pdbx_strand_id
1 'polypeptide(L)'
;MKKTIVLLTIFILYSQWIIAHATPLVFYKGKPIHYKMIGEKEVSPVVQTALKLFEEDVHTVLNAKLKKGSPLSSQLIISILSPYSKDSLASMPQSFRIEEKEGKLYVIGADAQGAAYGIMELSRMLGVSPWIWWADNVPSPLEQWRIPHGFRTEQSPAIPYRGIFINDEDNGLCPWSWRTFDPSITKGRIGPKTHEKIFELMLRLRANVFWPAMHACSVPFYLVPGNQEMADKFGIIIGTSHCEPMLRNTNGEWEKAGIGEYNYVTNRENVYHFWEERVKETAQSNGFYTLGMRGIHDTGMEGVKSMEQQRNTLQQVIND
;
A
#
# COMPACT_ATOMS: atom_id res chain seq x y z
N MET A 1 53.57 -21.80 -76.16
CA MET A 1 52.51 -21.89 -75.13
C MET A 1 52.82 -20.91 -74.01
N LYS A 2 52.15 -19.74 -73.99
CA LYS A 2 52.25 -18.75 -72.92
C LYS A 2 51.12 -19.01 -71.91
N LYS A 3 51.44 -19.18 -70.62
CA LYS A 3 50.45 -19.27 -69.54
C LYS A 3 50.37 -17.92 -68.83
N THR A 4 49.24 -17.26 -68.94
CA THR A 4 48.90 -16.04 -68.21
C THR A 4 48.26 -16.45 -66.88
N ILE A 5 48.89 -16.08 -65.75
CA ILE A 5 48.31 -16.25 -64.42
C ILE A 5 47.64 -14.92 -64.06
N VAL A 6 46.32 -14.94 -63.93
CA VAL A 6 45.51 -13.80 -63.45
C VAL A 6 45.48 -13.88 -61.93
N LEU A 7 46.10 -12.90 -61.26
CA LEU A 7 45.91 -12.71 -59.82
C LEU A 7 44.59 -11.96 -59.60
N LEU A 8 43.63 -12.64 -58.97
CA LEU A 8 42.43 -12.02 -58.40
C LEU A 8 42.77 -11.46 -57.01
N THR A 9 42.81 -10.14 -56.87
CA THR A 9 42.85 -9.47 -55.57
C THR A 9 41.45 -9.37 -54.99
N ILE A 10 41.18 -10.16 -53.94
CA ILE A 10 39.94 -10.10 -53.17
C ILE A 10 40.05 -8.93 -52.16
N PHE A 11 39.29 -7.87 -52.39
CA PHE A 11 39.09 -6.81 -51.41
C PHE A 11 38.09 -7.30 -50.34
N ILE A 12 38.57 -7.59 -49.14
CA ILE A 12 37.73 -7.86 -47.97
C ILE A 12 37.35 -6.51 -47.35
N LEU A 13 36.13 -6.05 -47.60
CA LEU A 13 35.51 -4.93 -46.90
C LEU A 13 35.23 -5.35 -45.45
N TYR A 14 36.06 -4.91 -44.52
CA TYR A 14 35.75 -4.93 -43.10
C TYR A 14 34.64 -3.92 -42.82
N SER A 15 33.39 -4.38 -42.77
CA SER A 15 32.31 -3.59 -42.17
C SER A 15 32.50 -3.59 -40.66
N GLN A 16 32.99 -2.47 -40.12
CA GLN A 16 32.92 -2.24 -38.68
C GLN A 16 31.45 -2.10 -38.30
N TRP A 17 30.86 -3.18 -37.80
CA TRP A 17 29.63 -3.10 -37.03
C TRP A 17 29.96 -2.34 -35.75
N ILE A 18 29.70 -1.04 -35.75
CA ILE A 18 29.57 -0.28 -34.51
C ILE A 18 28.37 -0.89 -33.80
N ILE A 19 28.63 -1.84 -32.91
CA ILE A 19 27.65 -2.25 -31.91
C ILE A 19 27.46 -0.99 -31.05
N ALA A 20 26.42 -0.22 -31.34
CA ALA A 20 25.98 0.84 -30.47
C ALA A 20 25.65 0.17 -29.13
N HIS A 21 26.56 0.29 -28.17
CA HIS A 21 26.34 -0.26 -26.85
C HIS A 21 25.22 0.55 -26.22
N ALA A 22 24.06 -0.08 -26.08
CA ALA A 22 22.89 0.47 -25.43
C ALA A 22 23.30 1.02 -24.05
N THR A 23 23.16 2.33 -23.85
CA THR A 23 23.62 2.99 -22.62
C THR A 23 22.55 2.91 -21.54
N PRO A 24 22.91 2.51 -20.30
CA PRO A 24 21.96 2.49 -19.20
C PRO A 24 21.54 3.91 -18.83
N LEU A 25 20.31 4.06 -18.33
CA LEU A 25 19.88 5.28 -17.66
C LEU A 25 20.57 5.34 -16.28
N VAL A 26 21.22 6.46 -15.97
CA VAL A 26 22.01 6.61 -14.74
C VAL A 26 21.56 7.82 -13.94
N PHE A 27 21.26 7.59 -12.66
CA PHE A 27 21.03 8.63 -11.66
C PHE A 27 22.26 8.74 -10.76
N TYR A 28 22.85 9.93 -10.67
CA TYR A 28 24.10 10.15 -9.96
C TYR A 28 23.87 10.73 -8.57
N LYS A 29 24.76 10.37 -7.64
CA LYS A 29 24.80 10.95 -6.30
C LYS A 29 24.85 12.48 -6.35
N GLY A 30 24.06 13.13 -5.49
CA GLY A 30 23.98 14.59 -5.40
C GLY A 30 23.30 15.29 -6.59
N LYS A 31 22.93 14.57 -7.66
CA LYS A 31 22.24 15.16 -8.81
C LYS A 31 20.73 15.02 -8.65
N PRO A 32 19.94 16.08 -8.86
CA PRO A 32 18.50 16.01 -8.73
C PRO A 32 17.90 15.08 -9.78
N ILE A 33 16.97 14.22 -9.36
CA ILE A 33 16.17 13.39 -10.25
C ILE A 33 14.90 14.18 -10.59
N HIS A 34 14.76 14.53 -11.87
CA HIS A 34 13.58 15.25 -12.33
C HIS A 34 12.46 14.27 -12.65
N TYR A 35 11.29 14.49 -12.06
CA TYR A 35 10.11 13.65 -12.27
C TYR A 35 8.91 14.45 -12.77
N LYS A 36 8.02 13.77 -13.50
CA LYS A 36 6.72 14.30 -13.89
C LYS A 36 5.62 13.26 -13.69
N MET A 37 4.53 13.68 -13.05
CA MET A 37 3.26 12.96 -13.04
C MET A 37 2.40 13.47 -14.21
N ILE A 38 1.78 12.55 -14.98
CA ILE A 38 1.00 12.90 -16.19
C ILE A 38 -0.47 12.50 -16.02
N GLY A 39 -1.45 13.43 -15.98
CA GLY A 39 -2.90 13.11 -15.88
C GLY A 39 -3.53 13.59 -14.55
N GLU A 40 -4.69 13.08 -14.14
CA GLU A 40 -5.39 13.37 -12.86
C GLU A 40 -4.62 12.95 -11.58
N LYS A 41 -3.31 12.75 -11.71
CA LYS A 41 -2.41 12.04 -10.80
C LYS A 41 -1.79 12.96 -9.75
N GLU A 42 -2.14 14.24 -9.78
CA GLU A 42 -1.70 15.20 -8.75
C GLU A 42 -2.51 15.03 -7.44
N VAL A 43 -3.61 14.28 -7.45
CA VAL A 43 -4.61 14.35 -6.37
C VAL A 43 -4.69 13.09 -5.51
N SER A 44 -4.25 11.91 -5.99
CA SER A 44 -4.38 10.68 -5.19
C SER A 44 -3.42 10.68 -3.98
N PRO A 45 -3.92 10.59 -2.73
CA PRO A 45 -3.09 10.66 -1.53
C PRO A 45 -2.02 9.57 -1.47
N VAL A 46 -2.35 8.32 -1.82
CA VAL A 46 -1.41 7.19 -1.74
C VAL A 46 -0.21 7.36 -2.68
N VAL A 47 -0.41 7.95 -3.86
CA VAL A 47 0.66 8.22 -4.82
C VAL A 47 1.57 9.34 -4.32
N GLN A 48 1.01 10.40 -3.74
CA GLN A 48 1.80 11.47 -3.11
C GLN A 48 2.61 10.94 -1.92
N THR A 49 1.99 10.08 -1.10
CA THR A 49 2.64 9.42 0.03
C THR A 49 3.80 8.54 -0.44
N ALA A 50 3.58 7.69 -1.46
CA ALA A 50 4.64 6.85 -2.02
C ALA A 50 5.79 7.69 -2.61
N LEU A 51 5.46 8.79 -3.29
CA LEU A 51 6.46 9.68 -3.85
C LEU A 51 7.30 10.37 -2.78
N LYS A 52 6.69 10.79 -1.65
CA LYS A 52 7.40 11.36 -0.51
C LYS A 52 8.37 10.35 0.11
N LEU A 53 7.91 9.11 0.34
CA LEU A 53 8.76 8.03 0.84
C LEU A 53 9.94 7.76 -0.10
N PHE A 54 9.67 7.73 -1.42
CA PHE A 54 10.73 7.55 -2.41
C PHE A 54 11.71 8.73 -2.46
N GLU A 55 11.26 9.97 -2.21
CA GLU A 55 12.16 11.12 -2.08
C GLU A 55 13.12 10.96 -0.89
N GLU A 56 12.61 10.51 0.26
CA GLU A 56 13.41 10.22 1.46
C GLU A 56 14.43 9.09 1.19
N ASP A 57 14.00 8.04 0.47
CA ASP A 57 14.85 6.92 0.07
C ASP A 57 15.96 7.36 -0.91
N VAL A 58 15.63 8.17 -1.91
CA VAL A 58 16.59 8.77 -2.85
C VAL A 58 17.57 9.68 -2.14
N HIS A 59 17.12 10.44 -1.14
CA HIS A 59 18.00 11.25 -0.31
C HIS A 59 18.96 10.37 0.49
N THR A 60 18.45 9.32 1.14
CA THR A 60 19.25 8.41 1.97
C THR A 60 20.32 7.69 1.16
N VAL A 61 19.98 7.19 -0.03
CA VAL A 61 20.89 6.35 -0.82
C VAL A 61 21.80 7.19 -1.74
N LEU A 62 21.28 8.21 -2.40
CA LEU A 62 22.00 8.98 -3.42
C LEU A 62 22.34 10.41 -2.98
N ASN A 63 21.96 10.85 -1.79
CA ASN A 63 22.04 12.27 -1.40
C ASN A 63 21.46 13.20 -2.49
N ALA A 64 20.44 12.72 -3.20
CA ALA A 64 19.78 13.42 -4.29
C ALA A 64 18.43 13.97 -3.82
N LYS A 65 17.80 14.80 -4.65
CA LYS A 65 16.46 15.34 -4.42
C LYS A 65 15.58 15.00 -5.60
N LEU A 66 14.30 14.72 -5.34
CA LEU A 66 13.30 14.69 -6.41
C LEU A 66 12.89 16.12 -6.74
N LYS A 67 12.80 16.44 -8.03
CA LYS A 67 12.34 17.75 -8.49
C LYS A 67 11.27 17.60 -9.55
N LYS A 68 10.13 18.25 -9.36
CA LYS A 68 9.06 18.27 -10.36
C LYS A 68 9.57 19.02 -11.61
N GLY A 69 9.49 18.37 -12.76
CA GLY A 69 9.96 18.89 -14.06
C GLY A 69 8.86 18.92 -15.12
N SER A 70 9.24 19.14 -16.38
CA SER A 70 8.35 18.96 -17.53
C SER A 70 8.49 17.54 -18.08
N PRO A 71 7.52 17.02 -18.86
CA PRO A 71 7.65 15.71 -19.50
C PRO A 71 8.91 15.56 -20.36
N LEU A 72 9.40 16.65 -20.95
CA LEU A 72 10.60 16.65 -21.81
C LEU A 72 11.88 16.56 -20.98
N SER A 73 11.97 17.28 -19.86
CA SER A 73 13.17 17.35 -19.02
C SER A 73 13.25 16.30 -17.91
N SER A 74 12.14 15.60 -17.63
CA SER A 74 12.08 14.60 -16.56
C SER A 74 12.61 13.25 -17.01
N GLN A 75 13.46 12.66 -16.17
CA GLN A 75 14.00 11.31 -16.34
C GLN A 75 13.05 10.26 -15.78
N LEU A 76 12.23 10.62 -14.78
CA LEU A 76 11.22 9.74 -14.18
C LEU A 76 9.82 10.22 -14.56
N ILE A 77 9.01 9.35 -15.16
CA ILE A 77 7.63 9.65 -15.55
C ILE A 77 6.70 8.71 -14.80
N ILE A 78 5.75 9.28 -14.03
CA ILE A 78 4.80 8.52 -13.22
C ILE A 78 3.39 8.68 -13.80
N SER A 79 2.69 7.56 -13.90
CA SER A 79 1.46 7.42 -14.65
C SER A 79 0.53 6.39 -14.00
N ILE A 80 -0.77 6.63 -14.03
CA ILE A 80 -1.93 5.78 -13.80
C ILE A 80 -2.73 5.72 -15.12
N LEU A 81 -3.13 4.54 -15.56
CA LEU A 81 -3.92 4.39 -16.77
C LEU A 81 -5.35 4.90 -16.56
N SER A 82 -5.97 5.37 -17.65
CA SER A 82 -7.42 5.56 -17.65
C SER A 82 -8.08 4.18 -17.55
N PRO A 83 -9.22 4.05 -16.84
CA PRO A 83 -10.03 2.81 -16.85
C PRO A 83 -10.42 2.34 -18.25
N TYR A 84 -10.46 3.25 -19.24
CA TYR A 84 -10.78 2.96 -20.65
C TYR A 84 -9.55 2.76 -21.54
N SER A 85 -8.35 2.67 -20.95
CA SER A 85 -7.11 2.43 -21.70
C SER A 85 -7.18 1.08 -22.43
N LYS A 86 -6.60 1.03 -23.63
CA LYS A 86 -6.43 -0.23 -24.39
C LYS A 86 -5.23 -1.05 -23.92
N ASP A 87 -4.41 -0.51 -23.03
CA ASP A 87 -3.31 -1.25 -22.41
C ASP A 87 -3.89 -2.33 -21.48
N SER A 88 -3.47 -3.58 -21.66
CA SER A 88 -3.93 -4.72 -20.85
C SER A 88 -3.67 -4.56 -19.36
N LEU A 89 -2.71 -3.72 -18.97
CA LEU A 89 -2.46 -3.40 -17.55
C LEU A 89 -3.69 -2.76 -16.89
N ALA A 90 -4.49 -1.97 -17.61
CA ALA A 90 -5.64 -1.27 -17.05
C ALA A 90 -6.76 -2.21 -16.54
N SER A 91 -6.83 -3.45 -17.04
CA SER A 91 -7.79 -4.45 -16.56
C SER A 91 -7.27 -5.29 -15.38
N MET A 92 -6.06 -5.00 -14.89
CA MET A 92 -5.43 -5.71 -13.78
C MET A 92 -5.33 -4.78 -12.56
N PRO A 93 -6.26 -4.85 -11.59
CA PRO A 93 -6.27 -3.96 -10.43
C PRO A 93 -4.95 -4.01 -9.65
N GLN A 94 -4.52 -2.85 -9.15
CA GLN A 94 -3.31 -2.64 -8.37
C GLN A 94 -2.00 -3.07 -9.05
N SER A 95 -2.04 -3.35 -10.35
CA SER A 95 -0.86 -3.71 -11.11
C SER A 95 -0.07 -2.49 -11.54
N PHE A 96 1.20 -2.71 -11.85
CA PHE A 96 2.07 -1.67 -12.40
C PHE A 96 3.09 -2.25 -13.38
N ARG A 97 3.62 -1.36 -14.22
CA ARG A 97 4.72 -1.60 -15.13
C ARG A 97 5.80 -0.56 -14.89
N ILE A 98 7.06 -1.01 -14.88
CA ILE A 98 8.22 -0.13 -14.88
C ILE A 98 9.00 -0.42 -16.15
N GLU A 99 9.30 0.62 -16.92
CA GLU A 99 10.04 0.47 -18.17
C GLU A 99 11.01 1.62 -18.41
N GLU A 100 12.22 1.28 -18.85
CA GLU A 100 13.18 2.23 -19.43
C GLU A 100 12.91 2.33 -20.92
N LYS A 101 12.67 3.54 -21.41
CA LYS A 101 12.47 3.83 -22.82
C LYS A 101 13.06 5.19 -23.16
N GLU A 102 13.91 5.23 -24.18
CA GLU A 102 14.47 6.47 -24.74
C GLU A 102 15.16 7.36 -23.68
N GLY A 103 15.85 6.76 -22.70
CA GLY A 103 16.56 7.49 -21.65
C GLY A 103 15.67 8.00 -20.52
N LYS A 104 14.46 7.44 -20.39
CA LYS A 104 13.49 7.76 -19.32
C LYS A 104 12.98 6.51 -18.66
N LEU A 105 12.76 6.60 -17.36
CA LEU A 105 12.13 5.56 -16.55
C LEU A 105 10.65 5.91 -16.37
N TYR A 106 9.78 4.99 -16.77
CA TYR A 106 8.34 5.11 -16.64
C TYR A 106 7.86 4.20 -15.51
N VAL A 107 6.98 4.72 -14.65
CA VAL A 107 6.16 3.96 -13.71
C VAL A 107 4.71 4.13 -14.14
N ILE A 108 4.06 3.04 -14.54
CA ILE A 108 2.69 3.03 -15.07
C ILE A 108 1.86 2.11 -14.17
N GLY A 109 0.94 2.65 -13.38
CA GLY A 109 -0.04 1.89 -12.60
C GLY A 109 -1.35 1.69 -13.36
N ALA A 110 -2.03 0.58 -13.11
CA ALA A 110 -3.42 0.39 -13.56
C ALA A 110 -4.39 1.33 -12.84
N ASP A 111 -4.14 1.58 -11.56
CA ASP A 111 -4.85 2.48 -10.67
C ASP A 111 -3.85 3.20 -9.74
N ALA A 112 -4.36 4.01 -8.81
CA ALA A 112 -3.54 4.75 -7.86
C ALA A 112 -2.68 3.84 -6.95
N GLN A 113 -3.26 2.73 -6.49
CA GLN A 113 -2.55 1.79 -5.62
C GLN A 113 -1.41 1.10 -6.39
N GLY A 114 -1.65 0.69 -7.63
CA GLY A 114 -0.63 0.13 -8.51
C GLY A 114 0.50 1.11 -8.77
N ALA A 115 0.21 2.38 -9.07
CA ALA A 115 1.24 3.40 -9.25
C ALA A 115 2.08 3.60 -7.97
N ALA A 116 1.45 3.61 -6.79
CA ALA A 116 2.15 3.69 -5.51
C ALA A 116 3.08 2.48 -5.28
N TYR A 117 2.63 1.26 -5.59
CA TYR A 117 3.48 0.07 -5.54
C TYR A 117 4.63 0.12 -6.54
N GLY A 118 4.41 0.67 -7.74
CA GLY A 118 5.47 0.89 -8.72
C GLY A 118 6.54 1.86 -8.23
N ILE A 119 6.15 2.93 -7.51
CA ILE A 119 7.10 3.84 -6.86
C ILE A 119 7.86 3.12 -5.74
N MET A 120 7.19 2.29 -4.93
CA MET A 120 7.86 1.48 -3.90
C MET A 120 8.78 0.40 -4.48
N GLU A 121 8.49 -0.08 -5.69
CA GLU A 121 9.40 -0.96 -6.42
C GLU A 121 10.67 -0.23 -6.85
N LEU A 122 10.60 1.06 -7.21
CA LEU A 122 11.81 1.87 -7.43
C LEU A 122 12.65 1.99 -6.17
N SER A 123 12.01 2.23 -5.01
CA SER A 123 12.68 2.23 -3.71
C SER A 123 13.41 0.90 -3.44
N ARG A 124 12.75 -0.23 -3.70
CA ARG A 124 13.37 -1.55 -3.56
C ARG A 124 14.53 -1.76 -4.55
N MET A 125 14.37 -1.35 -5.80
CA MET A 125 15.42 -1.40 -6.84
C MET A 125 16.62 -0.50 -6.51
N LEU A 126 16.43 0.54 -5.69
CA LEU A 126 17.48 1.39 -5.16
C LEU A 126 18.23 0.74 -3.97
N GLY A 127 17.74 -0.40 -3.46
CA GLY A 127 18.34 -1.16 -2.37
C GLY A 127 17.71 -0.87 -1.00
N VAL A 128 16.58 -0.15 -0.94
CA VAL A 128 15.91 0.15 0.32
C VAL A 128 15.04 -1.01 0.77
N SER A 129 15.28 -1.48 2.00
CA SER A 129 14.49 -2.52 2.64
C SER A 129 13.13 -1.99 3.09
N PRO A 130 12.03 -2.77 2.99
CA PRO A 130 10.77 -2.45 3.66
C PRO A 130 10.92 -2.19 5.17
N TRP A 131 11.96 -2.79 5.77
CA TRP A 131 12.27 -2.72 7.20
C TRP A 131 13.24 -1.58 7.56
N ILE A 132 13.44 -0.60 6.67
CA ILE A 132 14.35 0.54 6.88
C ILE A 132 14.16 1.20 8.25
N TRP A 133 12.93 1.32 8.71
CA TRP A 133 12.59 1.93 9.99
C TRP A 133 12.21 0.90 11.07
N TRP A 134 11.44 -0.13 10.72
CA TRP A 134 10.95 -1.11 11.70
C TRP A 134 12.02 -2.05 12.24
N ALA A 135 13.15 -2.18 11.56
CA ALA A 135 14.30 -2.95 12.03
C ALA A 135 15.64 -2.27 11.67
N ASP A 136 15.65 -0.93 11.62
CA ASP A 136 16.85 -0.10 11.40
C ASP A 136 17.73 -0.52 10.21
N ASN A 137 17.12 -1.08 9.16
CA ASN A 137 17.83 -1.62 8.01
C ASN A 137 18.17 -0.50 7.00
N VAL A 138 19.08 0.39 7.41
CA VAL A 138 19.50 1.55 6.63
C VAL A 138 20.37 1.11 5.44
N PRO A 139 20.01 1.48 4.20
CA PRO A 139 20.77 1.11 3.00
C PRO A 139 22.12 1.84 2.94
N SER A 140 23.12 1.20 2.31
CA SER A 140 24.41 1.85 2.05
C SER A 140 24.28 2.93 0.96
N PRO A 141 24.97 4.07 1.09
CA PRO A 141 24.99 5.08 0.03
C PRO A 141 25.56 4.54 -1.29
N LEU A 142 25.02 5.02 -2.41
CA LEU A 142 25.48 4.71 -3.75
C LEU A 142 26.04 5.95 -4.44
N GLU A 143 27.07 5.76 -5.27
CA GLU A 143 27.59 6.81 -6.16
C GLU A 143 26.69 7.03 -7.39
N GLN A 144 26.00 5.97 -7.82
CA GLN A 144 25.09 5.98 -8.95
C GLN A 144 24.08 4.84 -8.85
N TRP A 145 22.87 5.08 -9.34
CA TRP A 145 21.83 4.08 -9.54
C TRP A 145 21.62 3.90 -11.05
N ARG A 146 21.75 2.67 -11.54
CA ARG A 146 21.75 2.34 -12.96
C ARG A 146 20.53 1.49 -13.31
N ILE A 147 19.80 1.91 -14.32
CA ILE A 147 18.71 1.13 -14.93
C ILE A 147 19.21 0.61 -16.29
N PRO A 148 19.18 -0.71 -16.53
CA PRO A 148 19.56 -1.27 -17.83
C PRO A 148 18.74 -0.66 -18.97
N HIS A 149 19.37 -0.48 -20.12
CA HIS A 149 18.65 -0.06 -21.33
C HIS A 149 17.58 -1.08 -21.70
N GLY A 150 16.37 -0.60 -22.01
CA GLY A 150 15.22 -1.44 -22.35
C GLY A 150 14.71 -2.27 -21.18
N PHE A 151 15.10 -1.95 -19.93
CA PHE A 151 14.56 -2.60 -18.75
C PHE A 151 13.03 -2.55 -18.77
N ARG A 152 12.36 -3.67 -18.49
CA ARG A 152 10.90 -3.73 -18.38
C ARG A 152 10.50 -4.79 -17.39
N THR A 153 9.61 -4.42 -16.46
CA THR A 153 8.92 -5.35 -15.56
C THR A 153 7.45 -4.96 -15.48
N GLU A 154 6.59 -5.96 -15.30
CA GLU A 154 5.17 -5.80 -15.07
C GLU A 154 4.79 -6.71 -13.90
N GLN A 155 4.06 -6.18 -12.92
CA GLN A 155 3.72 -6.89 -11.69
C GLN A 155 2.25 -6.64 -11.36
N SER A 156 1.56 -7.71 -10.99
CA SER A 156 0.19 -7.70 -10.52
C SER A 156 0.07 -8.59 -9.28
N PRO A 157 -0.81 -8.25 -8.33
CA PRO A 157 -1.01 -9.10 -7.17
C PRO A 157 -1.80 -10.35 -7.53
N ALA A 158 -1.37 -11.51 -7.03
CA ALA A 158 -2.14 -12.75 -7.13
C ALA A 158 -3.39 -12.71 -6.23
N ILE A 159 -3.32 -11.99 -5.10
CA ILE A 159 -4.39 -11.85 -4.11
C ILE A 159 -4.80 -10.37 -4.00
N PRO A 160 -6.09 -10.04 -4.23
CA PRO A 160 -6.54 -8.64 -4.31
C PRO A 160 -6.48 -7.91 -2.95
N TYR A 161 -6.70 -8.63 -1.86
CA TYR A 161 -6.75 -8.10 -0.49
C TYR A 161 -5.74 -8.85 0.37
N ARG A 162 -4.75 -8.13 0.91
CA ARG A 162 -3.64 -8.71 1.64
C ARG A 162 -3.15 -7.75 2.69
N GLY A 163 -2.91 -8.27 3.89
CA GLY A 163 -2.91 -7.43 5.06
C GLY A 163 -2.36 -8.10 6.31
N ILE A 164 -2.43 -7.35 7.39
CA ILE A 164 -2.06 -7.81 8.73
C ILE A 164 -3.18 -7.44 9.71
N PHE A 165 -3.22 -8.19 10.80
CA PHE A 165 -4.02 -7.89 11.98
C PHE A 165 -3.06 -7.68 13.15
N ILE A 166 -3.15 -6.53 13.81
CA ILE A 166 -2.45 -6.31 15.08
C ILE A 166 -3.35 -6.82 16.19
N ASN A 167 -2.95 -7.92 16.81
CA ASN A 167 -3.65 -8.56 17.92
C ASN A 167 -2.67 -8.84 19.06
N ASP A 168 -3.21 -9.14 20.25
CA ASP A 168 -2.42 -9.44 21.46
C ASP A 168 -1.41 -8.32 21.78
N GLU A 169 -1.82 -7.06 21.56
CA GLU A 169 -0.94 -5.90 21.59
C GLU A 169 -0.55 -5.42 22.99
N ASP A 170 -1.17 -6.00 24.04
CA ASP A 170 -1.16 -5.56 25.43
C ASP A 170 0.23 -5.29 26.01
N ASN A 171 1.19 -6.15 25.68
CA ASN A 171 2.53 -6.14 26.28
C ASN A 171 3.64 -5.70 25.32
N GLY A 172 3.27 -5.26 24.12
CA GLY A 172 4.21 -4.87 23.07
C GLY A 172 3.80 -3.56 22.42
N LEU A 173 3.10 -3.66 21.28
CA LEU A 173 2.81 -2.51 20.43
C LEU A 173 1.98 -1.44 21.14
N CYS A 174 0.96 -1.82 21.92
CA CYS A 174 0.13 -0.85 22.63
C CYS A 174 0.94 0.03 23.59
N PRO A 175 1.61 -0.51 24.63
CA PRO A 175 2.40 0.32 25.55
C PRO A 175 3.56 1.04 24.86
N TRP A 176 4.19 0.43 23.84
CA TRP A 176 5.24 1.10 23.06
C TRP A 176 4.69 2.35 22.34
N SER A 177 3.54 2.23 21.68
CA SER A 177 2.92 3.31 20.92
C SER A 177 2.59 4.51 21.83
N TRP A 178 1.70 4.34 22.82
CA TRP A 178 1.17 5.48 23.58
C TRP A 178 2.10 6.03 24.64
N ARG A 179 3.19 5.31 24.99
CA ARG A 179 4.20 5.79 25.95
C ARG A 179 5.48 6.30 25.30
N THR A 180 5.85 5.76 24.14
CA THR A 180 7.19 5.99 23.56
C THR A 180 7.10 6.69 22.21
N PHE A 181 6.41 6.10 21.22
CA PHE A 181 6.49 6.57 19.84
C PHE A 181 5.49 7.68 19.49
N ASP A 182 4.23 7.53 19.91
CA ASP A 182 3.17 8.53 19.76
C ASP A 182 2.55 8.86 21.13
N PRO A 183 3.33 9.48 22.04
CA PRO A 183 2.97 9.61 23.43
C PRO A 183 1.63 10.33 23.62
N SER A 184 0.79 9.79 24.51
CA SER A 184 -0.53 10.36 24.84
C SER A 184 -0.86 10.22 26.32
N ILE A 185 -1.66 11.16 26.84
CA ILE A 185 -2.27 11.05 28.17
C ILE A 185 -3.37 9.98 28.22
N THR A 186 -3.95 9.63 27.06
CA THR A 186 -4.98 8.59 26.97
C THR A 186 -4.30 7.23 26.91
N LYS A 187 -4.38 6.47 28.01
CA LYS A 187 -3.89 5.09 28.07
C LYS A 187 -4.48 4.25 26.93
N GLY A 188 -3.64 3.48 26.26
CA GLY A 188 -4.07 2.57 25.19
C GLY A 188 -4.27 3.22 23.83
N ARG A 189 -4.04 4.53 23.69
CA ARG A 189 -4.23 5.22 22.40
C ARG A 189 -3.10 4.91 21.43
N ILE A 190 -3.34 4.00 20.49
CA ILE A 190 -2.48 3.80 19.31
C ILE A 190 -2.86 4.86 18.27
N GLY A 191 -2.07 5.94 18.23
CA GLY A 191 -2.38 7.14 17.46
C GLY A 191 -1.93 7.13 16.00
N PRO A 192 -2.21 8.21 15.25
CA PRO A 192 -1.98 8.29 13.81
C PRO A 192 -0.49 8.26 13.44
N LYS A 193 0.44 8.69 14.31
CA LYS A 193 1.87 8.57 14.00
C LYS A 193 2.32 7.12 14.00
N THR A 194 1.78 6.33 14.92
CA THR A 194 2.04 4.88 14.96
C THR A 194 1.46 4.20 13.72
N HIS A 195 0.21 4.52 13.38
CA HIS A 195 -0.42 4.01 12.17
C HIS A 195 0.30 4.44 10.89
N GLU A 196 0.84 5.66 10.81
CA GLU A 196 1.68 6.10 9.68
C GLU A 196 2.84 5.14 9.44
N LYS A 197 3.54 4.69 10.50
CA LYS A 197 4.63 3.73 10.37
C LYS A 197 4.18 2.32 10.01
N ILE A 198 3.03 1.88 10.53
CA ILE A 198 2.44 0.59 10.13
C ILE A 198 2.08 0.63 8.63
N PHE A 199 1.42 1.70 8.18
CA PHE A 199 0.98 1.83 6.80
C PHE A 199 2.13 2.08 5.82
N GLU A 200 3.21 2.74 6.25
CA GLU A 200 4.46 2.81 5.49
C GLU A 200 5.02 1.41 5.23
N LEU A 201 5.13 0.58 6.27
CA LEU A 201 5.61 -0.80 6.13
C LEU A 201 4.70 -1.61 5.19
N MET A 202 3.38 -1.49 5.38
CA MET A 202 2.40 -2.15 4.52
C MET A 202 2.56 -1.72 3.06
N LEU A 203 2.69 -0.42 2.77
CA LEU A 203 2.87 0.09 1.42
C LEU A 203 4.17 -0.45 0.78
N ARG A 204 5.27 -0.49 1.53
CA ARG A 204 6.56 -1.07 1.08
C ARG A 204 6.46 -2.58 0.82
N LEU A 205 5.69 -3.30 1.64
CA LEU A 205 5.36 -4.73 1.45
C LEU A 205 4.23 -4.98 0.45
N ARG A 206 3.66 -3.91 -0.11
CA ARG A 206 2.54 -3.91 -1.05
C ARG A 206 1.27 -4.49 -0.44
N ALA A 207 1.00 -4.32 0.85
CA ALA A 207 -0.25 -4.68 1.51
C ALA A 207 -1.28 -3.53 1.42
N ASN A 208 -2.57 -3.86 1.54
CA ASN A 208 -3.68 -2.90 1.41
C ASN A 208 -4.84 -3.10 2.40
N VAL A 209 -4.83 -4.13 3.24
CA VAL A 209 -5.87 -4.33 4.26
C VAL A 209 -5.26 -4.32 5.64
N PHE A 210 -5.86 -3.58 6.57
CA PHE A 210 -5.42 -3.53 7.96
C PHE A 210 -6.57 -3.82 8.90
N TRP A 211 -6.38 -4.75 9.84
CA TRP A 211 -7.24 -4.90 11.00
C TRP A 211 -6.52 -4.29 12.20
N PRO A 212 -7.10 -3.23 12.82
CA PRO A 212 -6.46 -2.53 13.90
C PRO A 212 -6.48 -3.32 15.22
N ALA A 213 -5.60 -2.94 16.13
CA ALA A 213 -5.62 -3.34 17.52
C ALA A 213 -7.02 -3.13 18.14
N MET A 214 -7.51 -4.15 18.83
CA MET A 214 -8.90 -4.19 19.29
C MET A 214 -9.12 -4.72 20.71
N HIS A 215 -8.06 -5.19 21.37
CA HIS A 215 -8.14 -5.69 22.74
C HIS A 215 -8.55 -4.58 23.72
N ALA A 216 -9.02 -4.96 24.91
CA ALA A 216 -9.51 -4.01 25.91
C ALA A 216 -8.43 -3.00 26.40
N CYS A 217 -7.15 -3.30 26.16
CA CYS A 217 -6.04 -2.41 26.50
C CYS A 217 -5.88 -1.22 25.53
N SER A 218 -6.50 -1.27 24.35
CA SER A 218 -6.37 -0.26 23.30
C SER A 218 -7.65 0.55 23.12
N VAL A 219 -7.49 1.81 22.70
CA VAL A 219 -8.64 2.64 22.30
C VAL A 219 -9.05 2.23 20.89
N PRO A 220 -10.35 1.94 20.63
CA PRO A 220 -10.82 1.55 19.30
C PRO A 220 -10.39 2.51 18.19
N PHE A 221 -9.98 1.97 17.05
CA PHE A 221 -9.39 2.71 15.93
C PHE A 221 -10.20 3.95 15.52
N TYR A 222 -11.52 3.78 15.32
CA TYR A 222 -12.42 4.86 14.89
C TYR A 222 -12.72 5.90 15.97
N LEU A 223 -12.40 5.61 17.24
CA LEU A 223 -12.53 6.58 18.34
C LEU A 223 -11.26 7.40 18.55
N VAL A 224 -10.20 7.18 17.76
CA VAL A 224 -8.96 7.95 17.81
C VAL A 224 -8.88 8.91 16.63
N PRO A 225 -8.99 10.23 16.85
CA PRO A 225 -8.92 11.22 15.76
C PRO A 225 -7.61 11.11 14.96
N GLY A 226 -7.72 11.16 13.63
CA GLY A 226 -6.60 11.09 12.70
C GLY A 226 -6.28 9.69 12.20
N ASN A 227 -6.78 8.63 12.82
CA ASN A 227 -6.45 7.25 12.44
C ASN A 227 -7.06 6.88 11.06
N GLN A 228 -8.34 7.18 10.84
CA GLN A 228 -9.01 6.92 9.55
C GLN A 228 -8.37 7.76 8.43
N GLU A 229 -8.11 9.05 8.69
CA GLU A 229 -7.46 9.94 7.72
C GLU A 229 -6.05 9.46 7.36
N MET A 230 -5.34 8.85 8.32
CA MET A 230 -4.04 8.23 8.06
C MET A 230 -4.18 6.98 7.18
N ALA A 231 -5.22 6.16 7.36
CA ALA A 231 -5.47 5.02 6.49
C ALA A 231 -5.77 5.47 5.05
N ASP A 232 -6.64 6.48 4.90
CA ASP A 232 -7.00 7.05 3.60
C ASP A 232 -5.79 7.67 2.88
N LYS A 233 -4.90 8.35 3.62
CA LYS A 233 -3.64 8.90 3.10
C LYS A 233 -2.73 7.82 2.48
N PHE A 234 -2.77 6.60 3.00
CA PHE A 234 -1.98 5.46 2.52
C PHE A 234 -2.77 4.50 1.61
N GLY A 235 -4.05 4.79 1.33
CA GLY A 235 -4.90 3.90 0.56
C GLY A 235 -5.12 2.54 1.23
N ILE A 236 -5.08 2.49 2.58
CA ILE A 236 -5.30 1.28 3.35
C ILE A 236 -6.80 1.09 3.59
N ILE A 237 -7.28 -0.09 3.25
CA ILE A 237 -8.64 -0.53 3.55
C ILE A 237 -8.67 -0.99 5.01
N ILE A 238 -9.52 -0.36 5.82
CA ILE A 238 -9.71 -0.78 7.20
C ILE A 238 -10.75 -1.90 7.22
N GLY A 239 -10.36 -3.04 7.76
CA GLY A 239 -11.27 -4.12 8.11
C GLY A 239 -11.28 -4.35 9.62
N THR A 240 -12.04 -5.34 10.04
CA THR A 240 -12.24 -5.69 11.45
C THR A 240 -12.29 -7.21 11.59
N SER A 241 -11.96 -7.73 12.76
CA SER A 241 -11.90 -9.18 12.97
C SER A 241 -13.28 -9.84 12.92
N HIS A 242 -13.30 -11.17 13.02
CA HIS A 242 -14.50 -12.01 12.90
C HIS A 242 -15.60 -11.76 13.95
N CYS A 243 -15.34 -10.98 15.00
CA CYS A 243 -16.31 -10.63 16.05
C CYS A 243 -16.60 -9.12 16.12
N GLU A 244 -16.20 -8.39 15.09
CA GLU A 244 -16.29 -6.93 15.03
C GLU A 244 -17.08 -6.51 13.77
N PRO A 245 -18.35 -6.92 13.63
CA PRO A 245 -19.12 -6.65 12.43
C PRO A 245 -19.28 -5.15 12.18
N MET A 246 -19.44 -4.80 10.90
CA MET A 246 -19.73 -3.44 10.46
C MET A 246 -18.71 -2.38 10.91
N LEU A 247 -17.42 -2.77 10.93
CA LEU A 247 -16.31 -1.90 11.35
C LEU A 247 -16.43 -1.40 12.79
N ARG A 248 -17.19 -2.10 13.64
CA ARG A 248 -17.33 -1.81 15.07
C ARG A 248 -16.43 -2.74 15.86
N ASN A 249 -15.48 -2.17 16.60
CA ASN A 249 -14.81 -2.93 17.64
C ASN A 249 -15.79 -3.12 18.81
N THR A 250 -16.61 -4.16 18.76
CA THR A 250 -17.61 -4.46 19.79
C THR A 250 -16.98 -4.53 21.19
N ASN A 251 -15.78 -5.10 21.31
CA ASN A 251 -15.06 -5.25 22.57
C ASN A 251 -14.73 -3.92 23.25
N GLY A 252 -14.37 -2.88 22.49
CA GLY A 252 -14.03 -1.56 23.05
C GLY A 252 -15.08 -0.47 22.88
N GLU A 253 -16.10 -0.68 22.03
CA GLU A 253 -17.12 0.31 21.68
C GLU A 253 -18.51 0.00 22.28
N TRP A 254 -18.88 -1.29 22.49
CA TRP A 254 -20.22 -1.63 22.95
C TRP A 254 -20.54 -1.05 24.32
N GLU A 255 -19.62 -1.13 25.28
CA GLU A 255 -19.83 -0.53 26.62
C GLU A 255 -19.98 0.99 26.60
N LYS A 256 -19.54 1.66 25.53
CA LYS A 256 -19.55 3.13 25.42
C LYS A 256 -20.77 3.66 24.66
N ALA A 257 -21.24 2.92 23.65
CA ALA A 257 -22.27 3.39 22.72
C ALA A 257 -23.45 2.41 22.57
N GLY A 258 -23.27 1.15 22.97
CA GLY A 258 -24.34 0.15 22.99
C GLY A 258 -25.33 0.39 24.11
N ILE A 259 -26.54 -0.15 23.96
CA ILE A 259 -27.61 -0.07 24.94
C ILE A 259 -28.05 -1.49 25.26
N GLY A 260 -27.89 -1.94 26.51
CA GLY A 260 -28.26 -3.29 26.95
C GLY A 260 -27.26 -4.37 26.53
N GLU A 261 -27.71 -5.62 26.56
CA GLU A 261 -26.87 -6.78 26.21
C GLU A 261 -26.56 -6.82 24.71
N TYR A 262 -25.35 -7.25 24.35
CA TYR A 262 -24.96 -7.45 22.95
C TYR A 262 -25.56 -8.75 22.41
N ASN A 263 -26.87 -8.73 22.21
CA ASN A 263 -27.68 -9.92 21.95
C ASN A 263 -28.74 -9.62 20.88
N TYR A 264 -28.58 -10.20 19.69
CA TYR A 264 -29.51 -9.93 18.57
C TYR A 264 -30.90 -10.54 18.76
N VAL A 265 -31.05 -11.56 19.60
CA VAL A 265 -32.34 -12.23 19.83
C VAL A 265 -33.24 -11.36 20.71
N THR A 266 -32.68 -10.74 21.75
CA THR A 266 -33.45 -9.98 22.74
C THR A 266 -33.29 -8.46 22.62
N ASN A 267 -32.30 -7.99 21.88
CA ASN A 267 -31.92 -6.58 21.83
C ASN A 267 -31.56 -6.10 20.41
N ARG A 268 -32.24 -6.67 19.40
CA ARG A 268 -31.99 -6.43 17.96
C ARG A 268 -31.84 -4.96 17.59
N GLU A 269 -32.82 -4.13 17.91
CA GLU A 269 -32.87 -2.73 17.44
C GLU A 269 -31.65 -1.91 17.89
N ASN A 270 -31.21 -2.10 19.14
CA ASN A 270 -30.04 -1.38 19.66
C ASN A 270 -28.73 -1.89 19.05
N VAL A 271 -28.60 -3.20 18.82
CA VAL A 271 -27.44 -3.78 18.12
C VAL A 271 -27.39 -3.29 16.66
N TYR A 272 -28.53 -3.29 15.98
CA TYR A 272 -28.66 -2.78 14.62
C TYR A 272 -28.27 -1.29 14.54
N HIS A 273 -28.85 -0.45 15.40
CA HIS A 273 -28.55 0.98 15.41
C HIS A 273 -27.06 1.26 15.69
N PHE A 274 -26.46 0.51 16.62
CA PHE A 274 -25.03 0.59 16.90
C PHE A 274 -24.19 0.31 15.63
N TRP A 275 -24.53 -0.70 14.83
CA TRP A 275 -23.85 -0.94 13.56
C TRP A 275 -24.15 0.15 12.51
N GLU A 276 -25.41 0.53 12.38
CA GLU A 276 -25.90 1.50 11.40
C GLU A 276 -25.17 2.85 11.51
N GLU A 277 -24.97 3.34 12.73
CA GLU A 277 -24.23 4.57 12.99
C GLU A 277 -22.82 4.55 12.40
N ARG A 278 -22.05 3.47 12.63
CA ARG A 278 -20.69 3.35 12.08
C ARG A 278 -20.73 3.24 10.56
N VAL A 279 -21.65 2.45 10.00
CA VAL A 279 -21.79 2.33 8.55
C VAL A 279 -22.09 3.69 7.91
N LYS A 280 -22.92 4.53 8.55
CA LYS A 280 -23.16 5.92 8.11
C LYS A 280 -21.90 6.78 8.19
N GLU A 281 -21.13 6.67 9.28
CA GLU A 281 -19.85 7.38 9.46
C GLU A 281 -18.81 6.99 8.39
N THR A 282 -18.72 5.70 8.05
CA THR A 282 -17.70 5.14 7.15
C THR A 282 -18.18 4.90 5.72
N ALA A 283 -19.36 5.40 5.36
CA ALA A 283 -19.99 5.16 4.05
C ALA A 283 -19.14 5.64 2.86
N GLN A 284 -18.27 6.64 3.08
CA GLN A 284 -17.35 7.19 2.06
C GLN A 284 -15.91 6.72 2.25
N SER A 285 -15.64 5.90 3.27
CA SER A 285 -14.31 5.37 3.58
C SER A 285 -14.07 4.03 2.87
N ASN A 286 -12.79 3.70 2.67
CA ASN A 286 -12.41 2.38 2.20
C ASN A 286 -12.51 1.35 3.34
N GLY A 287 -13.70 0.79 3.52
CA GLY A 287 -14.00 -0.19 4.56
C GLY A 287 -14.19 -1.61 4.04
N PHE A 288 -13.68 -2.60 4.77
CA PHE A 288 -14.01 -4.02 4.60
C PHE A 288 -14.96 -4.45 5.71
N TYR A 289 -16.26 -4.44 5.41
CA TYR A 289 -17.31 -4.70 6.38
C TYR A 289 -17.42 -6.19 6.68
N THR A 290 -17.00 -6.59 7.88
CA THR A 290 -17.24 -7.93 8.39
C THR A 290 -18.74 -8.12 8.61
N LEU A 291 -19.29 -9.20 8.05
CA LEU A 291 -20.70 -9.58 8.20
C LEU A 291 -20.85 -10.70 9.22
N GLY A 292 -22.08 -10.87 9.71
CA GLY A 292 -22.43 -11.86 10.72
C GLY A 292 -22.28 -11.34 12.13
N MET A 293 -22.31 -12.23 13.12
CA MET A 293 -22.23 -11.86 14.52
C MET A 293 -21.64 -12.99 15.37
N ARG A 294 -20.83 -12.58 16.35
CA ARG A 294 -20.39 -13.39 17.49
C ARG A 294 -20.68 -12.64 18.78
N GLY A 295 -20.25 -13.16 19.93
CA GLY A 295 -20.34 -12.40 21.18
C GLY A 295 -19.27 -11.31 21.26
N ILE A 296 -19.21 -10.61 22.40
CA ILE A 296 -18.15 -9.63 22.66
C ILE A 296 -16.80 -10.35 22.71
N HIS A 297 -15.79 -9.79 22.05
CA HIS A 297 -14.48 -10.43 21.85
C HIS A 297 -14.64 -11.83 21.22
N ASP A 298 -13.93 -12.84 21.73
CA ASP A 298 -13.87 -14.17 21.12
C ASP A 298 -14.91 -15.14 21.72
N THR A 299 -16.06 -14.62 22.11
CA THR A 299 -17.14 -15.41 22.73
C THR A 299 -18.20 -15.89 21.73
N GLY A 300 -19.02 -16.85 22.15
CA GLY A 300 -20.16 -17.32 21.37
C GLY A 300 -21.26 -16.26 21.28
N MET A 301 -22.04 -16.27 20.21
CA MET A 301 -23.22 -15.41 20.07
C MET A 301 -24.20 -15.64 21.23
N GLU A 302 -24.67 -14.56 21.84
CA GLU A 302 -25.62 -14.63 22.95
C GLU A 302 -27.06 -14.93 22.47
N GLY A 303 -27.90 -15.40 23.39
CA GLY A 303 -29.32 -15.61 23.12
C GLY A 303 -29.67 -16.90 22.36
N VAL A 304 -28.67 -17.72 22.01
CA VAL A 304 -28.84 -18.95 21.23
C VAL A 304 -28.26 -20.16 21.97
N LYS A 305 -28.97 -21.30 21.91
CA LYS A 305 -28.60 -22.53 22.66
C LYS A 305 -28.38 -23.76 21.77
N SER A 306 -28.64 -23.64 20.47
CA SER A 306 -28.48 -24.72 19.49
C SER A 306 -27.90 -24.20 18.18
N MET A 307 -27.32 -25.10 17.39
CA MET A 307 -26.81 -24.78 16.04
C MET A 307 -27.90 -24.25 15.11
N GLU A 308 -29.12 -24.75 15.24
CA GLU A 308 -30.26 -24.28 14.44
C GLU A 308 -30.62 -22.83 14.78
N GLN A 309 -30.71 -22.50 16.08
CA GLN A 309 -30.95 -21.13 16.52
C GLN A 309 -29.81 -20.21 16.08
N GLN A 310 -28.55 -20.63 16.25
CA GLN A 310 -27.38 -19.87 15.78
C GLN A 310 -27.48 -19.57 14.29
N ARG A 311 -27.76 -20.57 13.45
CA ARG A 311 -27.90 -20.41 12.00
C ARG A 311 -29.03 -19.44 11.65
N ASN A 312 -30.20 -19.59 12.27
CA ASN A 312 -31.36 -18.78 11.96
C ASN A 312 -31.16 -17.31 12.39
N THR A 313 -30.59 -17.08 13.58
CA THR A 313 -30.24 -15.73 14.04
C THR A 313 -29.16 -15.10 13.17
N LEU A 314 -28.12 -15.85 12.80
CA LEU A 314 -27.07 -15.34 11.92
C LEU A 314 -27.62 -14.98 10.53
N GLN A 315 -28.55 -15.77 9.99
CA GLN A 315 -29.23 -15.45 8.74
C GLN A 315 -30.03 -14.15 8.86
N GLN A 316 -30.69 -13.92 10.01
CA GLN A 316 -31.40 -12.67 10.27
C GLN A 316 -30.42 -11.49 10.31
N VAL A 317 -29.30 -11.61 11.02
CA VAL A 317 -28.23 -10.58 11.07
C VAL A 317 -27.70 -10.23 9.67
N ILE A 318 -27.55 -11.21 8.77
CA ILE A 318 -27.04 -10.97 7.42
C ILE A 318 -28.10 -10.33 6.50
N ASN A 319 -29.38 -10.63 6.74
CA ASN A 319 -30.47 -10.08 5.95
C ASN A 319 -30.77 -8.61 6.29
N ASP A 320 -30.56 -8.24 7.55
CA ASP A 320 -30.77 -6.89 8.09
C ASP A 320 -29.64 -5.94 7.68
#